data_AF-A0A948XBU5-F1
#
_entry.id   AF-A0A948XBU5-F1
#
_cell.length_a   1.000
_cell.length_b   1.000
_cell.length_c   1.000
_cell.angle_alpha   90.00
_cell.angle_beta   90.00
_cell.angle_gamma   90.00
#
_symmetry.space_group_name_H-M   'P 1'
#
loop_
_entity.id
_entity.type
_entity.pdbx_description
1 polymer ?
#
loop_
_entity_poly.entity_id
_entity_poly.type
_entity_poly.pdbx_seq_one_letter_code
_entity_poly.pdbx_strand_id
1 'polypeptide(L)'
;MPAKTWFIYLLECVDGSFYTGITVDLATRFADHQSGKGARYTRSHKPLRLLASAPVGTRSEALKAELAVKRMPKDQKLLAVQSYALHIHHQPERSHVMNKSELIEAIAKSSELTKADAERALNATIETIVKAVAKGDTVTLVGFGTFKSSKRAARTGRNPATGAAIKIAASTVPRFTAGATFKTAVAGKKAKKK
;
A
#
# COMPACT_ATOMS: atom_id res chain seq x y z
N MET A 1 -4.56 -25.33 -10.48
CA MET A 1 -3.32 -24.82 -11.11
C MET A 1 -2.51 -24.11 -10.03
N PRO A 2 -1.24 -24.49 -9.77
CA PRO A 2 -0.41 -23.77 -8.81
C PRO A 2 -0.22 -22.31 -9.26
N ALA A 3 -0.16 -21.38 -8.30
CA ALA A 3 0.10 -19.98 -8.60
C ALA A 3 1.49 -19.82 -9.25
N LYS A 4 1.58 -19.04 -10.34
CA LYS A 4 2.85 -18.78 -11.03
C LYS A 4 3.75 -17.88 -10.16
N THR A 5 4.94 -18.36 -9.84
CA THR A 5 5.98 -17.58 -9.14
C THR A 5 6.59 -16.54 -10.07
N TRP A 6 6.62 -15.29 -9.62
CA TRP A 6 7.32 -14.19 -10.26
C TRP A 6 8.75 -14.09 -9.75
N PHE A 7 9.62 -13.59 -10.61
CA PHE A 7 11.03 -13.35 -10.35
C PHE A 7 11.34 -11.87 -10.52
N ILE A 8 12.24 -11.35 -9.69
CA ILE A 8 12.99 -10.12 -9.97
C ILE A 8 14.36 -10.49 -10.52
N TYR A 9 14.86 -9.72 -11.49
CA TYR A 9 16.18 -9.92 -12.07
C TYR A 9 16.91 -8.61 -12.35
N LEU A 10 18.23 -8.70 -12.39
CA LEU A 10 19.15 -7.61 -12.68
C LEU A 10 20.05 -8.00 -13.86
N LEU A 11 20.07 -7.19 -14.90
CA LEU A 11 20.96 -7.34 -16.05
C LEU A 11 22.05 -6.28 -16.02
N GLU A 12 23.24 -6.65 -16.46
CA GLU A 12 24.31 -5.71 -16.82
C GLU A 12 24.23 -5.42 -18.32
N CYS A 13 24.21 -4.16 -18.69
CA CYS A 13 24.20 -3.69 -20.07
C CYS A 13 25.63 -3.36 -20.56
N VAL A 14 25.80 -3.27 -21.88
CA VAL A 14 27.08 -2.97 -22.55
C VAL A 14 27.75 -1.67 -22.10
N ASP A 15 26.97 -0.70 -21.66
CA ASP A 15 27.40 0.59 -21.13
C ASP A 15 27.71 0.55 -19.62
N GLY A 16 27.69 -0.65 -19.01
CA GLY A 16 27.81 -0.85 -17.58
C GLY A 16 26.57 -0.42 -16.79
N SER A 17 25.47 -0.01 -17.44
CA SER A 17 24.22 0.31 -16.74
C SER A 17 23.52 -0.96 -16.27
N PHE A 18 22.70 -0.83 -15.23
CA PHE A 18 21.92 -1.96 -14.69
C PHE A 18 20.45 -1.82 -15.03
N TYR A 19 19.88 -2.87 -15.60
CA TYR A 19 18.45 -2.98 -15.86
C TYR A 19 17.79 -3.92 -14.84
N THR A 20 16.77 -3.44 -14.16
CA THR A 20 15.97 -4.24 -13.22
C THR A 20 14.60 -4.51 -13.84
N GLY A 21 14.18 -5.77 -13.83
CA GLY A 21 12.88 -6.18 -14.34
C GLY A 21 12.28 -7.34 -13.56
N ILE A 22 11.05 -7.69 -13.93
CA ILE A 22 10.33 -8.84 -13.35
C ILE A 22 9.76 -9.72 -14.45
N THR A 23 9.61 -11.02 -14.17
CA THR A 23 9.08 -12.01 -15.12
C THR A 23 8.62 -13.28 -14.41
N VAL A 24 7.77 -14.08 -15.05
CA VAL A 24 7.46 -15.46 -14.62
C VAL A 24 8.36 -16.49 -15.29
N ASP A 25 9.05 -16.10 -16.35
CA ASP A 25 10.00 -16.92 -17.11
C ASP A 25 11.25 -16.09 -17.40
N LEU A 26 12.34 -16.42 -16.69
CA LEU A 26 13.59 -15.68 -16.77
C LEU A 26 14.39 -15.99 -18.03
N ALA A 27 14.40 -17.27 -18.43
CA ALA A 27 15.18 -17.74 -19.57
C ALA A 27 14.65 -17.10 -20.86
N THR A 28 13.34 -17.22 -21.10
CA THR A 28 12.69 -16.60 -22.27
C THR A 28 12.86 -15.10 -22.26
N ARG A 29 12.67 -14.46 -21.09
CA ARG A 29 12.79 -13.00 -20.98
C ARG A 29 14.20 -12.50 -21.26
N PHE A 30 15.23 -13.20 -20.78
CA PHE A 30 16.61 -12.82 -21.04
C PHE A 30 16.97 -12.99 -22.53
N ALA A 31 16.52 -14.06 -23.18
CA ALA A 31 16.68 -14.26 -24.62
C ALA A 31 15.99 -13.16 -25.46
N ASP A 32 14.79 -12.74 -25.06
CA ASP A 32 14.10 -11.59 -25.70
C ASP A 32 14.94 -10.31 -25.58
N HIS A 33 15.55 -10.08 -24.42
CA HIS A 33 16.40 -8.92 -24.20
C HIS A 33 17.67 -8.96 -25.07
N GLN A 34 18.31 -10.11 -25.22
CA GLN A 34 19.48 -10.28 -26.09
C GLN A 34 19.15 -10.12 -27.58
N SER A 35 17.99 -10.61 -28.01
CA SER A 35 17.53 -10.52 -29.41
C SER A 35 16.93 -9.16 -29.80
N GLY A 36 16.91 -8.18 -28.87
CA GLY A 36 16.34 -6.85 -29.11
C GLY A 36 14.81 -6.79 -29.08
N LYS A 37 14.14 -7.87 -28.69
CA LYS A 37 12.67 -7.94 -28.52
C LYS A 37 12.22 -7.50 -27.13
N GLY A 38 13.14 -7.39 -26.17
CA GLY A 38 12.89 -6.97 -24.78
C GLY A 38 12.45 -5.51 -24.60
N ALA A 39 12.57 -5.02 -23.37
CA ALA A 39 12.13 -3.67 -23.00
C ALA A 39 12.82 -2.57 -23.83
N ARG A 40 12.13 -1.44 -24.06
CA ARG A 40 12.64 -0.29 -24.85
C ARG A 40 14.06 0.11 -24.43
N TYR A 41 14.33 0.18 -23.12
CA TYR A 41 15.65 0.54 -22.59
C TYR A 41 16.75 -0.41 -23.06
N THR A 42 16.53 -1.72 -22.93
CA THR A 42 17.49 -2.78 -23.28
C THR A 42 17.69 -2.96 -24.79
N ARG A 43 16.80 -2.41 -25.63
CA ARG A 43 17.00 -2.39 -27.09
C ARG A 43 18.15 -1.46 -27.48
N SER A 44 18.20 -0.29 -26.83
CA SER A 44 19.28 0.69 -26.98
C SER A 44 20.52 0.35 -26.14
N HIS A 45 20.34 -0.31 -24.99
CA HIS A 45 21.40 -0.71 -24.07
C HIS A 45 21.41 -2.23 -23.93
N LYS A 46 22.05 -2.91 -24.90
CA LYS A 46 22.02 -4.37 -24.98
C LYS A 46 22.52 -5.01 -23.68
N PRO A 47 21.81 -6.00 -23.12
CA PRO A 47 22.28 -6.71 -21.95
C PRO A 47 23.41 -7.68 -22.31
N LEU A 48 24.50 -7.62 -21.54
CA LEU A 48 25.63 -8.53 -21.62
C LEU A 48 25.33 -9.82 -20.87
N ARG A 49 24.90 -9.72 -19.61
CA ARG A 49 24.66 -10.87 -18.74
C ARG A 49 23.58 -10.61 -17.70
N LEU A 50 23.00 -11.70 -17.22
CA LEU A 50 22.19 -11.73 -16.01
C LEU A 50 23.14 -11.68 -14.79
N LEU A 51 23.04 -10.63 -13.98
CA LEU A 51 23.86 -10.48 -12.78
C LEU A 51 23.28 -11.23 -11.58
N ALA A 52 21.96 -11.15 -11.40
CA ALA A 52 21.25 -11.83 -10.32
C ALA A 52 19.76 -11.98 -10.65
N SER A 53 19.14 -12.98 -10.05
CA SER A 53 17.70 -13.17 -10.07
C SER A 53 17.23 -13.87 -8.80
N ALA A 54 15.99 -13.59 -8.40
CA ALA A 54 15.38 -14.22 -7.23
C ALA A 54 13.86 -14.41 -7.41
N PRO A 55 13.29 -15.52 -6.90
CA PRO A 55 11.85 -15.66 -6.81
C PRO A 55 11.29 -14.68 -5.76
N VAL A 56 10.17 -14.04 -6.05
CA VAL A 56 9.52 -13.02 -5.20
C VAL A 56 8.06 -13.34 -4.91
N GLY A 57 7.54 -14.47 -5.41
CA GLY A 57 6.17 -14.91 -5.15
C GLY A 57 5.17 -14.35 -6.17
N THR A 58 4.32 -13.44 -5.75
CA THR A 58 3.22 -12.90 -6.56
C THR A 58 3.65 -11.74 -7.47
N ARG A 59 2.81 -11.40 -8.46
CA ARG A 59 3.03 -10.23 -9.33
C ARG A 59 3.15 -8.93 -8.54
N SER A 60 2.32 -8.76 -7.51
CA SER A 60 2.30 -7.56 -6.68
C SER A 60 3.59 -7.42 -5.86
N GLU A 61 4.12 -8.53 -5.34
CA GLU A 61 5.41 -8.54 -4.65
C GLU A 61 6.56 -8.23 -5.61
N ALA A 62 6.52 -8.79 -6.82
CA ALA A 62 7.50 -8.50 -7.86
C ALA A 62 7.52 -7.01 -8.25
N LEU A 63 6.35 -6.39 -8.45
CA LEU A 63 6.26 -4.96 -8.74
C LEU A 63 6.83 -4.09 -7.61
N LYS A 64 6.56 -4.45 -6.35
CA LYS A 64 7.13 -3.76 -5.18
C LYS A 64 8.65 -3.91 -5.11
N ALA A 65 9.16 -5.12 -5.30
CA ALA A 65 10.59 -5.41 -5.32
C ALA A 65 11.29 -4.63 -6.45
N GLU A 66 10.71 -4.61 -7.65
CA GLU A 66 11.23 -3.86 -8.80
C GLU A 66 11.33 -2.36 -8.48
N LEU A 67 10.29 -1.78 -7.88
CA LEU A 67 10.27 -0.38 -7.48
C LEU A 67 11.31 -0.07 -6.40
N ALA A 68 11.46 -0.95 -5.40
CA ALA A 68 12.45 -0.79 -4.35
C ALA A 68 13.88 -0.82 -4.91
N VAL A 69 14.22 -1.83 -5.71
CA VAL A 69 15.56 -1.98 -6.30
C VAL A 69 15.87 -0.86 -7.30
N LYS A 70 14.90 -0.37 -8.07
CA LYS A 70 15.11 0.77 -8.99
C LYS A 70 15.51 2.05 -8.28
N ARG A 71 15.10 2.24 -7.02
CA ARG A 71 15.42 3.43 -6.20
C ARG A 71 16.77 3.31 -5.48
N MET A 72 17.41 2.14 -5.51
CA MET A 72 18.69 1.93 -4.83
C MET A 72 19.88 2.45 -5.65
N PRO A 73 20.96 2.86 -4.97
CA PRO A 73 22.28 3.04 -5.57
C PRO A 73 22.75 1.79 -6.32
N LYS A 74 23.53 1.96 -7.39
CA LYS A 74 23.96 0.88 -8.30
C LYS A 74 24.67 -0.27 -7.57
N ASP A 75 25.54 0.08 -6.64
CA ASP A 75 26.31 -0.82 -5.77
C ASP A 75 25.43 -1.67 -4.84
N GLN A 76 24.25 -1.18 -4.46
CA GLN A 76 23.31 -1.91 -3.59
C GLN A 76 22.36 -2.83 -4.36
N LYS A 77 22.13 -2.61 -5.66
CA LYS A 77 21.15 -3.37 -6.45
C LYS A 77 21.47 -4.86 -6.53
N LEU A 78 22.75 -5.21 -6.69
CA LEU A 78 23.17 -6.61 -6.78
C LEU A 78 22.88 -7.36 -5.48
N LEU A 79 23.33 -6.80 -4.35
CA LEU A 79 23.09 -7.34 -3.02
C LEU A 79 21.60 -7.43 -2.69
N ALA A 80 20.81 -6.43 -3.08
CA ALA A 80 19.37 -6.44 -2.87
C ALA A 80 18.70 -7.60 -3.65
N VAL A 81 19.00 -7.78 -4.93
CA VAL A 81 18.42 -8.89 -5.72
C VAL A 81 18.91 -10.25 -5.21
N GLN A 82 20.17 -10.38 -4.82
CA GLN A 82 20.70 -11.61 -4.20
C GLN A 82 20.08 -11.90 -2.83
N SER A 83 19.75 -10.87 -2.04
CA SER A 83 19.08 -11.06 -0.76
C SER A 83 17.70 -11.68 -0.92
N TYR A 84 16.96 -11.36 -1.99
CA TYR A 84 15.68 -12.03 -2.28
C TYR A 84 15.86 -13.53 -2.57
N ALA A 85 17.00 -13.96 -3.12
CA ALA A 85 17.28 -15.37 -3.37
C ALA A 85 17.61 -16.14 -2.08
N LEU A 86 18.26 -15.48 -1.12
CA LEU A 86 18.60 -16.04 0.19
C LEU A 86 17.44 -16.00 1.18
N HIS A 87 16.49 -15.09 1.00
CA HIS A 87 15.36 -14.90 1.92
C HIS A 87 14.07 -15.51 1.34
N ILE A 88 14.04 -16.85 1.18
CA ILE A 88 12.79 -17.58 0.88
C ILE A 88 11.74 -17.42 2.01
N HIS A 89 12.10 -16.90 3.18
CA HIS A 89 11.17 -16.73 4.32
C HIS A 89 11.16 -15.37 5.03
N HIS A 90 11.75 -14.31 4.48
CA HIS A 90 11.66 -12.99 5.11
C HIS A 90 10.74 -12.08 4.31
N GLN A 91 9.47 -12.06 4.71
CA GLN A 91 8.53 -11.03 4.27
C GLN A 91 9.20 -9.67 4.53
N PRO A 92 9.45 -8.83 3.52
CA PRO A 92 9.90 -7.48 3.77
C PRO A 92 8.82 -6.84 4.64
N GLU A 93 9.21 -6.48 5.87
CA GLU A 93 8.39 -5.86 6.92
C GLU A 93 7.21 -5.13 6.29
N ARG A 94 6.02 -5.74 6.43
CA ARG A 94 4.77 -5.12 6.02
C ARG A 94 4.83 -3.69 6.54
N SER A 95 4.80 -2.70 5.66
CA SER A 95 4.22 -1.42 6.06
C SER A 95 2.85 -1.81 6.62
N HIS A 96 2.70 -1.79 7.94
CA HIS A 96 1.58 -2.39 8.64
C HIS A 96 0.35 -1.48 8.47
N VAL A 97 -0.07 -1.32 7.22
CA VAL A 97 -1.27 -0.60 6.83
C VAL A 97 -2.35 -1.66 6.81
N MET A 98 -3.11 -1.74 7.90
CA MET A 98 -4.28 -2.61 7.97
C MET A 98 -5.28 -2.17 6.90
N ASN A 99 -5.43 -3.00 5.86
CA ASN A 99 -6.43 -2.80 4.83
C ASN A 99 -7.80 -3.35 5.27
N LYS A 100 -8.85 -3.16 4.46
CA LYS A 100 -10.20 -3.61 4.81
C LYS A 100 -10.29 -5.12 5.05
N SER A 101 -9.61 -5.93 4.23
CA SER A 101 -9.64 -7.39 4.36
C SER A 101 -8.94 -7.86 5.64
N GLU A 102 -7.80 -7.26 5.98
CA GLU A 102 -7.10 -7.53 7.23
C GLU A 102 -7.93 -7.10 8.45
N LEU A 103 -8.64 -5.97 8.36
CA LEU A 103 -9.58 -5.55 9.40
C LEU A 103 -10.73 -6.54 9.58
N ILE A 104 -11.31 -7.05 8.48
CA ILE A 104 -12.39 -8.06 8.53
C ILE A 104 -11.87 -9.35 9.18
N GLU A 105 -10.68 -9.80 8.83
CA GLU A 105 -10.06 -10.98 9.44
C GLU A 105 -9.80 -10.80 10.94
N ALA A 106 -9.31 -9.62 11.34
CA ALA A 106 -9.13 -9.28 12.75
C ALA A 106 -10.46 -9.27 13.52
N ILE A 107 -11.51 -8.67 12.95
CA ILE A 107 -12.86 -8.68 13.53
C ILE A 107 -13.35 -10.12 13.69
N ALA A 108 -13.38 -10.89 12.60
CA ALA A 108 -13.83 -12.28 12.58
C ALA A 108 -13.14 -13.12 13.67
N LYS A 109 -11.81 -12.99 13.79
CA LYS A 109 -11.03 -13.70 14.81
C LYS A 109 -11.36 -13.23 16.23
N SER A 110 -11.50 -11.93 16.45
CA SER A 110 -11.72 -11.36 17.79
C SER A 110 -13.15 -11.55 18.32
N SER A 111 -14.13 -11.70 17.42
CA SER A 111 -15.54 -11.83 17.76
C SER A 111 -16.12 -13.22 17.46
N GLU A 112 -15.27 -14.19 17.11
CA GLU A 112 -15.67 -15.55 16.76
C GLU A 112 -16.74 -15.63 15.65
N LEU A 113 -16.71 -14.66 14.72
CA LEU A 113 -17.63 -14.60 13.58
C LEU A 113 -17.00 -15.24 12.35
N THR A 114 -17.85 -15.69 11.43
CA THR A 114 -17.37 -16.01 10.08
C THR A 114 -16.84 -14.75 9.39
N LYS A 115 -15.91 -14.91 8.45
CA LYS A 115 -15.39 -13.78 7.65
C LYS A 115 -16.51 -13.03 6.93
N ALA A 116 -17.51 -13.76 6.44
CA ALA A 116 -18.67 -13.19 5.76
C ALA A 116 -19.55 -12.35 6.71
N ASP A 117 -19.78 -12.83 7.93
CA ASP A 117 -20.57 -12.08 8.92
C ASP A 117 -19.81 -10.85 9.44
N ALA A 118 -18.50 -10.97 9.67
CA ALA A 118 -17.66 -9.82 10.02
C ALA A 118 -17.66 -8.74 8.93
N GLU A 119 -17.59 -9.13 7.66
CA GLU A 119 -17.71 -8.21 6.53
C GLU A 119 -19.08 -7.52 6.50
N ARG A 120 -20.16 -8.30 6.66
CA ARG A 120 -21.53 -7.77 6.69
C ARG A 120 -21.71 -6.77 7.83
N ALA A 121 -21.24 -7.10 9.03
CA ALA A 121 -21.33 -6.25 10.22
C ALA A 121 -20.55 -4.94 10.05
N LEU A 122 -19.31 -5.01 9.52
CA LEU A 122 -18.51 -3.82 9.27
C LEU A 122 -19.18 -2.89 8.27
N ASN A 123 -19.67 -3.44 7.15
CA ASN A 123 -20.36 -2.66 6.12
C ASN A 123 -21.64 -2.01 6.66
N ALA A 124 -22.47 -2.76 7.37
CA ALA A 124 -23.70 -2.26 7.98
C ALA A 124 -23.43 -1.15 9.01
N THR A 125 -22.36 -1.28 9.79
CA THR A 125 -21.93 -0.26 10.77
C THR A 125 -21.57 1.05 10.06
N ILE A 126 -20.74 0.99 9.02
CA ILE A 126 -20.33 2.17 8.24
C ILE A 126 -21.56 2.84 7.61
N GLU A 127 -22.43 2.07 6.97
CA GLU A 127 -23.63 2.59 6.31
C GLU A 127 -24.58 3.27 7.31
N THR A 128 -24.78 2.66 8.48
CA THR A 128 -25.64 3.21 9.53
C THR A 128 -25.09 4.53 10.08
N ILE A 129 -23.78 4.62 10.32
CA ILE A 129 -23.12 5.86 10.75
C ILE A 129 -23.29 6.96 9.70
N VAL A 130 -23.06 6.64 8.42
CA VAL A 130 -23.22 7.59 7.31
C VAL A 130 -24.65 8.11 7.25
N LYS A 131 -25.65 7.22 7.31
CA LYS A 131 -27.08 7.60 7.27
C LYS A 131 -27.47 8.50 8.44
N ALA A 132 -27.04 8.17 9.66
CA ALA A 132 -27.31 8.97 10.85
C ALA A 132 -26.68 10.36 10.75
N VAL A 133 -25.40 10.44 10.40
CA VAL A 133 -24.68 11.72 10.29
C VAL A 133 -25.23 12.59 9.16
N ALA A 134 -25.65 11.98 8.04
CA ALA A 134 -26.29 12.70 6.94
C ALA A 134 -27.62 13.33 7.35
N LYS A 135 -28.37 12.71 8.27
CA LYS A 135 -29.61 13.27 8.85
C LYS A 135 -29.36 14.36 9.89
N GLY A 136 -28.11 14.59 10.29
CA GLY A 136 -27.73 15.55 11.32
C GLY A 136 -27.54 14.93 12.70
N ASP A 137 -27.79 13.62 12.85
CA ASP A 137 -27.62 12.92 14.11
C ASP A 137 -26.14 12.80 14.48
N THR A 138 -25.90 12.67 15.79
CA THR A 138 -24.57 12.40 16.34
C THR A 138 -24.47 10.95 16.77
N VAL A 139 -23.46 10.24 16.27
CA VAL A 139 -23.18 8.86 16.65
C VAL A 139 -21.95 8.83 17.55
N THR A 140 -22.14 8.46 18.82
CA THR A 140 -21.05 8.34 19.79
C THR A 140 -20.78 6.87 20.10
N LEU A 141 -19.53 6.44 19.88
CA LEU A 141 -19.02 5.13 20.26
C LEU A 141 -18.09 5.32 21.45
N VAL A 142 -18.58 4.98 22.66
CA VAL A 142 -17.85 5.16 23.91
C VAL A 142 -16.49 4.46 23.84
N GLY A 143 -15.44 5.16 24.24
CA GLY A 143 -14.05 4.68 24.16
C GLY A 143 -13.38 4.86 22.79
N PHE A 144 -14.13 5.06 21.71
CA PHE A 144 -13.57 5.24 20.37
C PHE A 144 -13.64 6.70 19.90
N GLY A 145 -14.84 7.27 19.82
CA GLY A 145 -15.04 8.65 19.37
C GLY A 145 -16.45 8.94 18.91
N THR A 146 -16.62 10.14 18.35
CA THR A 146 -17.92 10.68 17.95
C THR A 146 -17.90 11.12 16.49
N PHE A 147 -18.89 10.66 15.73
CA PHE A 147 -19.20 11.10 14.38
C PHE A 147 -20.36 12.09 14.41
N LYS A 148 -20.20 13.23 13.72
CA LYS A 148 -21.24 14.26 13.62
C LYS A 148 -21.15 15.04 12.34
N SER A 149 -22.25 15.68 11.96
CA SER A 149 -22.24 16.71 10.92
C SER A 149 -21.66 18.01 11.50
N SER A 150 -20.92 18.76 10.68
CA SER A 150 -20.34 20.05 11.05
C SER A 150 -20.55 21.05 9.92
N LYS A 151 -21.13 22.21 10.23
CA LYS A 151 -21.20 23.31 9.28
C LYS A 151 -19.78 23.88 9.08
N ARG A 152 -19.37 24.04 7.82
CA ARG A 152 -18.16 24.73 7.40
C ARG A 152 -18.60 26.00 6.69
N ALA A 153 -18.24 27.16 7.25
CA ALA A 153 -18.56 28.45 6.65
C ALA A 153 -17.86 28.63 5.31
N ALA A 154 -18.44 29.49 4.46
CA ALA A 154 -17.83 29.89 3.20
C ALA A 154 -16.48 30.58 3.48
N ARG A 155 -15.49 30.28 2.65
CA ARG A 155 -14.14 30.86 2.79
C ARG A 155 -13.42 30.88 1.46
N THR A 156 -12.40 31.72 1.37
CA THR A 156 -11.52 31.77 0.21
C THR A 156 -10.36 30.78 0.41
N GLY A 157 -10.26 29.80 -0.48
CA GLY A 157 -9.10 28.91 -0.61
C GLY A 157 -8.19 29.35 -1.75
N ARG A 158 -7.13 28.58 -2.00
CA ARG A 158 -6.23 28.75 -3.15
C ARG A 158 -6.10 27.43 -3.89
N ASN A 159 -6.02 27.49 -5.22
CA ASN A 159 -5.69 26.33 -6.03
C ASN A 159 -4.24 25.90 -5.73
N PRO A 160 -3.97 24.65 -5.31
CA PRO A 160 -2.59 24.20 -5.05
C PRO A 160 -1.68 24.24 -6.28
N ALA A 161 -2.23 24.12 -7.49
CA ALA A 161 -1.45 24.11 -8.73
C ALA A 161 -1.16 25.51 -9.29
N THR A 162 -2.09 26.47 -9.12
CA THR A 162 -2.01 27.79 -9.78
C THR A 162 -1.95 28.98 -8.81
N GLY A 163 -2.18 28.77 -7.52
CA GLY A 163 -2.23 29.83 -6.51
C GLY A 163 -3.46 30.75 -6.59
N ALA A 164 -4.27 30.65 -7.65
CA ALA A 164 -5.46 31.46 -7.85
C ALA A 164 -6.47 31.29 -6.70
N ALA A 165 -7.11 32.39 -6.30
CA ALA A 165 -8.13 32.39 -5.25
C ALA A 165 -9.39 31.64 -5.71
N ILE A 166 -9.88 30.71 -4.89
CA ILE A 166 -11.11 29.95 -5.13
C ILE A 166 -12.08 30.22 -3.99
N LYS A 167 -13.30 30.66 -4.31
CA LYS A 167 -14.39 30.74 -3.32
C LYS A 167 -14.91 29.33 -3.03
N ILE A 168 -14.82 28.90 -1.78
CA ILE A 168 -15.37 27.63 -1.28
C ILE A 168 -16.68 27.97 -0.56
N ALA A 169 -17.80 27.53 -1.11
CA ALA A 169 -19.11 27.75 -0.53
C ALA A 169 -19.26 27.08 0.85
N ALA A 170 -20.21 27.57 1.65
CA ALA A 170 -20.54 26.93 2.91
C ALA A 170 -21.07 25.51 2.64
N SER A 171 -20.64 24.54 3.44
CA SER A 171 -21.07 23.16 3.30
C SER A 171 -21.16 22.45 4.64
N THR A 172 -21.98 21.41 4.70
CA THR A 172 -22.00 20.49 5.83
C THR A 172 -21.03 19.35 5.53
N VAL A 173 -20.11 19.07 6.47
CA VAL A 173 -19.11 18.02 6.33
C VAL A 173 -19.19 17.01 7.47
N PRO A 174 -18.89 15.73 7.24
CA PRO A 174 -18.73 14.78 8.32
C PRO A 174 -17.48 15.13 9.13
N ARG A 175 -17.57 15.00 10.45
CA ARG A 175 -16.46 15.18 11.37
C ARG A 175 -16.41 14.01 12.34
N PHE A 176 -15.23 13.41 12.45
CA PHE A 176 -14.90 12.48 13.52
C PHE A 176 -14.08 13.19 14.59
N THR A 177 -14.40 12.95 15.86
CA THR A 177 -13.63 13.40 17.01
C THR A 177 -13.21 12.19 17.82
N ALA A 178 -11.90 11.92 17.90
CA ALA A 178 -11.38 10.80 18.68
C ALA A 178 -11.67 10.97 20.19
N GLY A 179 -12.15 9.90 20.82
CA GLY A 179 -12.42 9.83 22.25
C GLY A 179 -11.13 9.82 23.09
N ALA A 180 -11.27 10.08 24.39
CA ALA A 180 -10.13 10.14 25.30
C ALA A 180 -9.36 8.81 25.37
N THR A 181 -10.06 7.68 25.44
CA THR A 181 -9.45 6.34 25.48
C THR A 181 -8.64 6.06 24.22
N PHE A 182 -9.19 6.34 23.04
CA PHE A 182 -8.46 6.16 21.78
C PHE A 182 -7.23 7.06 21.67
N LYS A 183 -7.34 8.35 22.00
CA LYS A 183 -6.20 9.27 22.05
C LYS A 183 -5.10 8.79 23.00
N THR A 184 -5.50 8.27 24.15
CA THR A 184 -4.58 7.75 25.19
C THR A 184 -3.84 6.51 24.70
N ALA A 185 -4.55 5.58 24.06
CA ALA A 185 -3.96 4.38 23.46
C ALA A 185 -2.91 4.73 22.37
N VAL A 186 -3.20 5.73 21.53
CA VAL A 186 -2.27 6.18 20.47
C VAL A 186 -1.07 6.95 21.04
N ALA A 187 -1.26 7.74 22.09
CA ALA A 187 -0.19 8.53 22.70
C ALA A 187 0.76 7.70 23.60
N GLY A 188 0.50 6.41 23.82
CA GLY A 188 1.32 5.51 24.64
C GLY A 188 1.31 5.83 26.15
N LYS A 189 0.46 6.75 26.61
CA LYS A 189 0.33 7.08 28.05
C LYS A 189 -0.73 6.17 28.66
N LYS A 190 -0.43 5.45 29.75
CA LYS A 190 -1.48 4.70 30.47
C LYS A 190 -2.52 5.67 31.00
N ALA A 191 -3.81 5.36 30.82
CA ALA A 191 -4.89 6.16 31.39
C ALA A 191 -4.69 6.28 32.90
N LYS A 192 -4.53 7.50 33.42
CA LYS A 192 -4.57 7.74 34.87
C LYS A 192 -5.98 7.38 35.34
N LYS A 193 -6.13 6.24 36.01
CA LYS A 193 -7.33 5.96 36.81
C LYS A 193 -7.45 7.08 37.84
N LYS A 194 -8.57 7.78 37.82
CA LYS A 194 -8.99 8.72 38.86
C LYS A 194 -9.95 7.99 39.78
#